data_AF-A0A2T4DB51-F1
#
_entry.id   AF-A0A2T4DB51-F1
#
_cell.length_a   1.000
_cell.length_b   1.000
_cell.length_c   1.000
_cell.angle_alpha   90.00
_cell.angle_beta   90.00
_cell.angle_gamma   90.00
#
_symmetry.space_group_name_H-M   'P 1'
#
loop_
_entity.id
_entity.type
_entity.pdbx_description
1 polymer ?
#
loop_
_entity_poly.entity_id
_entity_poly.type
_entity_poly.pdbx_seq_one_letter_code
_entity_poly.pdbx_strand_id
1 'polypeptide(L)'
;MKKILYSTCLLLSGLFFWSCTNLEEELLDETLTGNRAEVISGAIAPAYGYVSWTWRHTNYYGLQLIPSDEAILPYRGGSDWFDGGKFLAAHAHTITP
;
A
#
# COMPACT_ATOMS: atom_id res chain seq x y z
N MET A 1 16.89 37.77 -35.34
CA MET A 1 16.24 36.46 -35.06
C MET A 1 17.23 35.43 -34.51
N LYS A 2 18.28 35.03 -35.24
CA LYS A 2 19.26 34.01 -34.77
C LYS A 2 19.93 34.37 -33.42
N LYS A 3 20.34 35.62 -33.20
CA LYS A 3 20.96 36.06 -31.93
C LYS A 3 20.01 35.99 -30.72
N ILE A 4 18.71 36.24 -30.93
CA ILE A 4 17.67 36.11 -29.91
C ILE A 4 17.41 34.63 -29.62
N LEU A 5 17.44 33.77 -30.64
CA LEU A 5 17.32 32.31 -30.50
C LEU A 5 18.49 31.70 -29.72
N TYR A 6 19.73 32.13 -30.00
CA TYR A 6 20.91 31.66 -29.23
C TYR A 6 20.87 32.13 -27.77
N SER A 7 20.46 33.38 -27.53
CA SER A 7 20.32 33.92 -26.16
C SER A 7 19.22 33.22 -25.36
N THR A 8 18.12 32.82 -26.01
CA THR A 8 17.02 32.09 -25.35
C THR A 8 17.39 30.63 -25.08
N CYS A 9 18.09 29.95 -25.99
CA CYS A 9 18.62 28.60 -25.72
C CYS A 9 19.64 28.57 -24.58
N LEU A 10 20.50 29.60 -24.46
CA LEU A 10 21.49 29.67 -23.38
C LEU A 10 20.84 29.90 -22.01
N LEU A 11 19.79 30.73 -21.96
CA LEU A 11 18.98 30.93 -20.74
C LEU A 11 18.22 29.66 -20.35
N LEU A 12 17.69 28.93 -21.34
CA LEU A 12 16.94 27.70 -21.11
C LEU A 12 17.85 26.56 -20.63
N SER A 13 19.10 26.47 -21.10
CA SER A 13 20.04 25.42 -20.66
C SER A 13 20.45 25.58 -19.19
N GLY A 14 20.50 26.81 -18.68
CA GLY A 14 20.80 27.10 -17.28
C GLY A 14 19.77 26.53 -16.28
N LEU A 15 18.50 26.37 -16.70
CA LEU A 15 17.43 25.86 -15.84
C LEU A 15 17.51 24.35 -15.60
N PHE A 16 18.22 23.59 -16.45
CA PHE A 16 18.34 22.13 -16.32
C PHE A 16 19.39 21.69 -15.30
N PHE A 17 20.32 22.57 -14.89
CA PHE A 17 21.35 22.26 -13.89
C PHE A 17 20.80 22.19 -12.46
N TRP A 18 19.56 22.66 -12.22
CA TRP A 18 18.98 22.68 -10.88
C TRP A 18 18.20 21.41 -10.50
N SER A 19 18.10 20.43 -11.40
CA SER A 19 17.26 19.24 -11.21
C SER A 19 17.95 18.08 -10.45
N CYS A 20 19.25 18.15 -10.17
CA CYS A 20 19.95 17.13 -9.40
C CYS A 20 20.07 17.55 -7.94
N THR A 21 19.07 17.23 -7.12
CA THR A 21 19.16 17.33 -5.66
C THR A 21 19.31 15.93 -5.07
N ASN A 22 20.15 15.79 -4.04
CA ASN A 22 20.12 14.58 -3.22
C ASN A 22 18.90 14.66 -2.30
N LEU A 23 18.10 13.60 -2.27
CA LEU A 23 16.99 13.47 -1.34
C LEU A 23 17.53 12.88 -0.03
N GLU A 24 17.71 13.74 0.97
CA GLU A 24 18.06 13.33 2.33
C GLU A 24 16.74 13.09 3.09
N GLU A 25 16.26 11.85 3.08
CA GLU A 25 15.01 11.47 3.75
C GLU A 25 15.26 11.20 5.24
N GLU A 26 14.45 11.84 6.08
CA GLU A 26 14.36 11.49 7.49
C GLU A 26 13.47 10.25 7.65
N LEU A 27 14.07 9.09 7.87
CA LEU A 27 13.34 7.85 8.13
C LEU A 27 12.74 7.89 9.54
N LEU A 28 11.44 8.15 9.62
CA LEU A 28 10.70 8.27 10.88
C LEU A 28 10.24 6.92 11.45
N ASP A 29 9.81 6.01 10.59
CA ASP A 29 9.17 4.74 10.99
C ASP A 29 9.86 3.50 10.39
N GLU A 30 10.97 3.73 9.68
CA GLU A 30 11.72 2.68 9.00
C GLU A 30 13.18 2.72 9.42
N THR A 31 13.80 1.55 9.46
CA THR A 31 15.21 1.42 9.78
C THR A 31 15.87 0.54 8.74
N LEU A 32 16.89 1.07 8.08
CA LEU A 32 17.73 0.31 7.14
C LEU A 32 18.66 -0.67 7.89
N THR A 33 18.90 -0.40 9.18
CA THR A 33 19.73 -1.20 10.09
C THR A 33 18.95 -1.37 11.39
N GLY A 34 18.48 -2.59 11.69
CA GLY A 34 17.48 -2.94 12.71
C GLY A 34 17.81 -2.65 14.18
N ASN A 35 18.64 -1.64 14.45
CA ASN A 35 19.31 -1.41 15.72
C ASN A 35 18.74 -0.22 16.50
N ARG A 36 17.64 0.41 16.05
CA ARG A 36 17.04 1.58 16.72
C ARG A 36 16.00 1.24 17.79
N ALA A 37 15.38 0.07 17.70
CA ALA A 37 14.49 -0.43 18.73
C ALA A 37 15.26 -1.34 19.71
N GLU A 38 14.82 -1.38 20.96
CA GLU A 38 15.23 -2.43 21.88
C GLU A 38 15.01 -3.79 21.21
N VAL A 39 16.01 -4.68 21.25
CA VAL A 39 16.03 -5.96 20.49
C VAL A 39 14.73 -6.74 20.61
N ILE A 40 14.14 -6.77 21.81
CA ILE A 40 12.89 -7.48 22.07
C ILE A 40 11.71 -6.74 21.43
N SER A 41 11.52 -5.46 21.76
CA SER A 41 10.42 -4.65 21.23
C SER A 41 10.46 -4.54 19.69
N GLY A 42 11.66 -4.37 19.11
CA GLY A 42 11.86 -4.32 17.66
C GLY A 42 11.58 -5.64 16.94
N ALA A 43 11.81 -6.78 17.59
CA ALA A 43 11.47 -8.09 17.04
C ALA A 43 9.97 -8.41 17.16
N ILE A 44 9.33 -8.01 18.26
CA ILE A 44 7.92 -8.31 18.55
C ILE A 44 6.97 -7.40 17.77
N ALA A 45 7.31 -6.12 17.62
CA ALA A 45 6.46 -5.12 16.95
C ALA A 45 5.99 -5.54 15.55
N PRO A 46 6.84 -5.97 14.60
CA PRO A 46 6.38 -6.40 13.28
C PRO A 46 5.54 -7.68 13.36
N ALA A 47 5.92 -8.65 14.20
CA ALA A 47 5.18 -9.89 14.35
C ALA A 47 3.75 -9.66 14.83
N TYR A 48 3.56 -8.78 15.83
CA TYR A 48 2.24 -8.43 16.34
C TYR A 48 1.50 -7.39 15.48
N GLY A 49 2.22 -6.50 14.79
CA GLY A 49 1.63 -5.52 13.87
C GLY A 49 0.80 -6.19 12.78
N TYR A 50 1.25 -7.33 12.27
CA TYR A 50 0.54 -8.11 11.24
C TYR A 50 -0.67 -8.90 11.76
N VAL A 51 -0.84 -9.07 13.07
CA VAL A 51 -1.95 -9.87 13.62
C VAL A 51 -3.29 -9.23 13.25
N SER A 52 -3.38 -7.90 13.31
CA SER A 52 -4.59 -7.14 12.94
C SER A 52 -4.98 -7.36 11.47
N TRP A 53 -4.00 -7.41 10.58
CA TRP A 53 -4.21 -7.68 9.16
C TRP A 53 -4.60 -9.14 8.91
N THR A 54 -3.93 -10.07 9.59
CA THR A 54 -4.17 -11.52 9.49
C THR A 54 -5.63 -11.86 9.80
N TRP A 55 -6.16 -11.34 10.92
CA TRP A 55 -7.53 -11.59 11.38
C TRP A 55 -8.54 -10.53 10.95
N ARG A 56 -8.28 -9.83 9.85
CA ARG A 56 -9.23 -8.85 9.29
C ARG A 56 -10.46 -9.54 8.70
N HIS A 57 -11.61 -8.87 8.74
CA HIS A 57 -12.89 -9.37 8.18
C HIS A 57 -12.86 -9.67 6.67
N THR A 58 -11.86 -9.20 5.94
CA THR A 58 -11.64 -9.52 4.51
C THR A 58 -10.62 -10.62 4.27
N ASN A 59 -10.00 -11.15 5.33
CA ASN A 59 -8.94 -12.16 5.31
C ASN A 59 -9.43 -13.41 6.09
N TYR A 60 -8.65 -13.95 7.03
CA TYR A 60 -8.99 -15.22 7.70
C TYR A 60 -10.26 -15.16 8.55
N TYR A 61 -10.56 -14.02 9.18
CA TYR A 61 -11.80 -13.88 9.95
C TYR A 61 -13.04 -13.92 9.05
N GLY A 62 -12.95 -13.28 7.88
CA GLY A 62 -14.01 -13.35 6.86
C GLY A 62 -14.24 -14.76 6.31
N LEU A 63 -13.18 -15.56 6.17
CA LEU A 63 -13.27 -16.95 5.71
C LEU A 63 -13.98 -17.88 6.70
N GLN A 64 -14.03 -17.55 7.99
CA GLN A 64 -14.79 -18.31 8.98
C GLN A 64 -16.25 -17.84 9.05
N LEU A 65 -16.46 -16.54 8.93
CA LEU A 65 -17.78 -15.91 9.09
C LEU A 65 -18.66 -15.98 7.83
N ILE A 66 -18.14 -15.58 6.67
CA ILE A 66 -18.94 -15.38 5.44
C ILE A 66 -19.50 -16.70 4.87
N PRO A 67 -18.75 -17.82 4.90
CA PRO A 67 -19.30 -19.14 4.56
C PRO A 67 -20.19 -19.74 5.67
N SER A 68 -20.25 -19.13 6.85
CA SER A 68 -21.18 -19.56 7.91
C SER A 68 -22.50 -18.81 7.82
N ASP A 69 -23.41 -19.07 8.76
CA ASP A 69 -24.65 -18.33 8.95
C ASP A 69 -24.49 -17.07 9.83
N GLU A 70 -23.27 -16.76 10.28
CA GLU A 70 -23.02 -15.64 11.20
C GLU A 70 -22.90 -14.28 10.51
N ALA A 71 -22.47 -14.22 9.25
CA ALA A 71 -22.27 -12.95 8.55
C ALA A 71 -22.44 -13.02 7.02
N ILE A 72 -22.70 -11.86 6.43
CA ILE A 72 -22.73 -11.66 4.98
C ILE A 72 -22.03 -10.36 4.61
N LEU A 73 -21.27 -10.39 3.51
CA LEU A 73 -20.70 -9.20 2.88
C LEU A 73 -21.33 -9.03 1.50
N PRO A 74 -22.47 -8.30 1.41
CA PRO A 74 -23.25 -8.22 0.18
C PRO A 74 -22.67 -7.22 -0.81
N TYR A 75 -22.71 -7.54 -2.10
CA TYR A 75 -22.48 -6.57 -3.17
C TYR A 75 -23.60 -5.52 -3.18
N ARG A 76 -23.25 -4.23 -3.05
CA ARG A 76 -24.25 -3.14 -3.01
C ARG A 76 -24.51 -2.47 -4.37
N GLY A 77 -23.96 -2.99 -5.46
CA GLY A 77 -24.01 -2.32 -6.76
C GLY A 77 -22.84 -1.36 -6.98
N GLY A 78 -22.58 -0.99 -8.23
CA GLY A 78 -21.46 -0.12 -8.60
C GLY A 78 -20.11 -0.77 -8.36
N SER A 79 -19.16 0.00 -7.82
CA SER A 79 -17.80 -0.43 -7.46
C SER A 79 -17.70 -1.09 -6.08
N ASP A 80 -18.74 -1.00 -5.27
CA ASP A 80 -18.61 -1.25 -3.85
C ASP A 80 -18.79 -2.73 -3.54
N TRP A 81 -17.73 -3.35 -3.01
CA TRP A 81 -17.77 -4.66 -2.35
C TRP A 81 -18.05 -5.85 -3.27
N PHE A 82 -17.92 -5.67 -4.58
CA PHE A 82 -17.96 -6.80 -5.50
C PHE A 82 -16.74 -7.69 -5.30
N ASP A 83 -15.53 -7.12 -5.16
CA ASP A 83 -14.28 -7.86 -4.91
C ASP A 83 -14.08 -9.07 -5.85
N GLY A 84 -14.48 -8.94 -7.12
CA GLY A 84 -14.43 -10.03 -8.10
C GLY A 84 -15.39 -11.19 -7.83
N GLY A 85 -16.41 -10.99 -6.99
CA GLY A 85 -17.37 -12.00 -6.57
C GLY A 85 -16.87 -12.92 -5.44
N LYS A 86 -15.68 -12.69 -4.88
CA LYS A 86 -15.05 -13.64 -3.94
C LYS A 86 -15.88 -13.90 -2.68
N PHE A 87 -16.54 -12.87 -2.13
CA PHE A 87 -17.36 -13.01 -0.93
C PHE A 87 -18.72 -13.67 -1.23
N LEU A 88 -19.26 -13.44 -2.43
CA LEU A 88 -20.45 -14.14 -2.91
C LEU A 88 -20.16 -15.63 -3.09
N ALA A 89 -19.01 -15.96 -3.70
CA ALA A 89 -18.57 -17.35 -3.87
C ALA A 89 -18.29 -18.04 -2.52
N ALA A 90 -17.70 -17.32 -1.56
CA ALA A 90 -17.47 -17.82 -0.21
C ALA A 90 -18.80 -18.16 0.50
N HIS A 91 -19.77 -17.23 0.46
CA HIS A 91 -21.10 -17.44 1.05
C HIS A 91 -21.88 -18.57 0.36
N ALA A 92 -21.71 -18.72 -0.96
CA ALA A 92 -22.36 -19.79 -1.74
C ALA A 92 -21.59 -21.13 -1.73
N HIS A 93 -20.47 -21.23 -1.00
CA HIS A 93 -19.58 -22.40 -1.00
C HIS A 93 -19.09 -22.85 -2.39
N THR A 94 -18.80 -21.90 -3.28
CA THR A 94 -18.33 -22.12 -4.66
C THR A 94 -16.92 -21.57 -4.92
N ILE A 95 -16.09 -21.48 -3.87
CA ILE A 95 -14.71 -20.99 -3.96
C ILE A 95 -13.89 -21.86 -4.93
N THR A 96 -13.10 -21.22 -5.80
CA THR A 96 -12.18 -21.88 -6.73
C THR A 96 -10.73 -21.49 -6.42
N PRO A 97 -9.73 -22.36 -6.70
CA PRO A 97 -8.31 -22.05 -6.53
C PRO A 97 -7.82 -20.85 -7.36
#